data_AF-A0A3B9FH58-F1
#
_entry.id   AF-A0A3B9FH58-F1
#
_cell.length_a   1.000
_cell.length_b   1.000
_cell.length_c   1.000
_cell.angle_alpha   90.00
_cell.angle_beta   90.00
_cell.angle_gamma   90.00
#
_symmetry.space_group_name_H-M   'P 1'
#
loop_
_entity.id
_entity.type
_entity.pdbx_description
1 polymer ?
#
loop_
_entity_poly.entity_id
_entity_poly.type
_entity_poly.pdbx_seq_one_letter_code
_entity_poly.pdbx_strand_id
1 'polypeptide(L)'
;MRLNGNVTLTEIADAAAYLAPISEIDRARKYPYLAPEGGFVLANGRLFHLDEAQLSNDHADGILAGRTPVLSVGSNRAPVQLLRKFGMAATVPVTPARLHDCDIVHAAILGYYAAVPCTAFPSPGTVVTLNVAWLDAEQLVQMHRTEGIGVAYDFVQMQGVTHQFNLPVLPVFGYAARAGVLDCGGGEPAGLAAIPAEGRRFQTLDQHQAATRLRQLAKIDDNRTMAQFIADMQADKPARDAVIERLRPYAIQPQNPPWHLQTVTIDGIDAYL
;
A
#
# COMPACT_ATOMS: atom_id res chain seq x y z
N MET A 1 -24.20 -9.84 1.82
CA MET A 1 -23.75 -10.48 3.10
C MET A 1 -24.56 -9.88 4.25
N ARG A 2 -24.98 -10.65 5.27
CA ARG A 2 -25.60 -10.05 6.47
C ARG A 2 -24.53 -9.75 7.50
N LEU A 3 -24.52 -8.54 8.05
CA LEU A 3 -23.75 -8.21 9.26
C LEU A 3 -24.57 -8.58 10.51
N ASN A 4 -24.01 -8.41 11.70
CA ASN A 4 -24.78 -8.55 12.94
C ASN A 4 -25.90 -7.50 12.96
N GLY A 5 -27.15 -7.90 13.22
CA GLY A 5 -28.34 -7.07 12.98
C GLY A 5 -28.77 -7.08 11.50
N ASN A 6 -29.99 -6.67 11.16
CA ASN A 6 -30.60 -6.82 9.82
C ASN A 6 -29.90 -6.07 8.64
N VAL A 7 -28.65 -5.67 8.78
CA VAL A 7 -27.88 -4.95 7.75
C VAL A 7 -27.42 -5.93 6.67
N THR A 8 -27.88 -5.69 5.44
CA THR A 8 -27.50 -6.48 4.26
C THR A 8 -26.56 -5.66 3.37
N LEU A 9 -25.38 -6.21 3.10
CA LEU A 9 -24.42 -5.67 2.14
C LEU A 9 -24.73 -6.18 0.73
N THR A 10 -24.67 -5.26 -0.24
CA THR A 10 -24.83 -5.53 -1.67
C THR A 10 -23.47 -5.83 -2.30
N GLU A 11 -23.40 -6.86 -3.14
CA GLU A 11 -22.17 -7.20 -3.86
C GLU A 11 -21.85 -6.14 -4.93
N ILE A 12 -20.57 -5.84 -5.11
CA ILE A 12 -20.11 -4.91 -6.15
C ILE A 12 -20.29 -5.58 -7.51
N ALA A 13 -21.03 -4.94 -8.43
CA ALA A 13 -21.42 -5.55 -9.71
C ALA A 13 -20.21 -5.94 -10.59
N ASP A 14 -19.14 -5.15 -10.56
CA ASP A 14 -17.88 -5.35 -11.28
C ASP A 14 -16.77 -5.96 -10.41
N ALA A 15 -17.12 -6.64 -9.31
CA ALA A 15 -16.17 -7.24 -8.35
C ALA A 15 -15.06 -8.08 -9.02
N ALA A 16 -15.36 -8.75 -10.14
CA ALA A 16 -14.38 -9.54 -10.89
C ALA A 16 -13.17 -8.72 -11.34
N ALA A 17 -13.33 -7.44 -11.69
CA ALA A 17 -12.23 -6.58 -12.12
C ALA A 17 -11.22 -6.32 -10.98
N TYR A 18 -11.69 -6.28 -9.72
CA TYR A 18 -10.86 -6.02 -8.54
C TYR A 18 -10.26 -7.28 -7.92
N LEU A 19 -10.81 -8.46 -8.24
CA LEU A 19 -10.44 -9.75 -7.65
C LEU A 19 -9.70 -10.68 -8.62
N ALA A 20 -9.67 -10.35 -9.92
CA ALA A 20 -9.00 -11.16 -10.93
C ALA A 20 -7.53 -11.43 -10.57
N PRO A 21 -7.06 -12.69 -10.61
CA PRO A 21 -5.66 -13.01 -10.37
C PRO A 21 -4.72 -12.23 -11.29
N ILE A 22 -3.65 -11.67 -10.72
CA ILE A 22 -2.65 -10.91 -11.45
C ILE A 22 -1.44 -11.81 -11.71
N SER A 23 -1.03 -11.92 -12.97
CA SER A 23 0.17 -12.66 -13.37
C SER A 23 1.43 -12.12 -12.67
N GLU A 24 2.47 -12.94 -12.52
CA GLU A 24 3.74 -12.54 -11.88
C GLU A 24 4.31 -11.25 -12.49
N ILE A 25 4.34 -11.16 -13.82
CA ILE A 25 4.86 -10.00 -14.55
C ILE A 25 3.97 -8.76 -14.37
N ASP A 26 2.65 -8.93 -14.33
CA ASP A 26 1.72 -7.81 -14.16
C ASP A 26 1.73 -7.28 -12.74
N ARG A 27 2.14 -8.07 -11.75
CA ARG A 27 2.35 -7.55 -10.39
C ARG A 27 3.44 -6.50 -10.33
N ALA A 28 4.50 -6.68 -11.12
CA ALA A 28 5.53 -5.67 -11.29
C ALA A 28 5.00 -4.43 -12.03
N ARG A 29 4.30 -4.67 -13.14
CA ARG A 29 3.98 -3.61 -14.13
C ARG A 29 2.74 -2.79 -13.81
N LYS A 30 1.77 -3.37 -13.10
CA LYS A 30 0.45 -2.78 -12.86
C LYS A 30 0.24 -2.34 -11.40
N TYR A 31 1.27 -2.41 -10.56
CA TYR A 31 1.23 -1.85 -9.21
C TYR A 31 0.73 -0.39 -9.26
N PRO A 32 -0.18 0.07 -8.37
CA PRO A 32 -0.69 -0.58 -7.16
C PRO A 32 -1.98 -1.40 -7.34
N TYR A 33 -2.35 -1.77 -8.56
CA TYR A 33 -3.58 -2.48 -8.92
C TYR A 33 -4.86 -1.67 -8.70
N LEU A 34 -5.97 -2.19 -9.24
CA LEU A 34 -7.27 -1.54 -9.19
C LEU A 34 -7.88 -1.65 -7.78
N ALA A 35 -8.45 -0.55 -7.30
CA ALA A 35 -9.17 -0.48 -6.03
C ALA A 35 -10.52 0.19 -6.25
N PRO A 36 -11.62 -0.29 -5.61
CA PRO A 36 -12.91 0.38 -5.68
C PRO A 36 -12.85 1.79 -5.10
N GLU A 37 -13.71 2.67 -5.61
CA GLU A 37 -14.03 3.92 -4.94
C GLU A 37 -14.99 3.65 -3.75
N GLY A 38 -14.94 4.51 -2.74
CA GLY A 38 -15.78 4.38 -1.55
C GLY A 38 -15.34 3.26 -0.59
N GLY A 39 -16.27 2.84 0.27
CA GLY A 39 -16.05 1.75 1.22
C GLY A 39 -16.39 0.40 0.61
N PHE A 40 -15.67 -0.64 1.04
CA PHE A 40 -15.98 -2.02 0.66
C PHE A 40 -15.69 -3.01 1.78
N VAL A 41 -16.28 -4.20 1.69
CA VAL A 41 -15.89 -5.37 2.49
C VAL A 41 -15.43 -6.47 1.56
N LEU A 42 -14.18 -6.90 1.71
CA LEU A 42 -13.73 -8.19 1.19
C LEU A 42 -14.19 -9.27 2.18
N ALA A 43 -15.07 -10.18 1.78
CA ALA A 43 -15.54 -11.27 2.63
C ALA A 43 -15.77 -12.54 1.82
N ASN A 44 -15.21 -13.66 2.28
CA ASN A 44 -15.40 -14.97 1.65
C ASN A 44 -15.02 -14.99 0.15
N GLY A 45 -13.94 -14.29 -0.20
CA GLY A 45 -13.48 -14.12 -1.60
C GLY A 45 -14.41 -13.29 -2.49
N ARG A 46 -15.37 -12.56 -1.91
CA ARG A 46 -16.31 -11.68 -2.60
C ARG A 46 -16.18 -10.25 -2.11
N LEU A 47 -16.69 -9.31 -2.88
CA LEU A 47 -16.54 -7.89 -2.63
C LEU A 47 -17.91 -7.22 -2.51
N PHE A 48 -18.16 -6.55 -1.39
CA PHE A 48 -19.43 -5.89 -1.11
C PHE A 48 -19.23 -4.39 -0.90
N HIS A 49 -20.21 -3.58 -1.30
CA HIS A 49 -20.24 -2.16 -0.94
C HIS A 49 -20.36 -2.01 0.59
N LEU A 50 -19.64 -1.02 1.13
CA LEU A 50 -19.73 -0.62 2.53
C LEU A 50 -20.01 0.87 2.60
N ASP A 51 -21.17 1.21 3.13
CA ASP A 51 -21.63 2.58 3.32
C ASP A 51 -21.61 2.94 4.81
N GLU A 52 -21.47 4.23 5.12
CA GLU A 52 -21.48 4.75 6.49
C GLU A 52 -22.70 4.29 7.30
N ALA A 53 -23.89 4.25 6.69
CA ALA A 53 -25.13 3.83 7.35
C ALA A 53 -25.13 2.37 7.84
N GLN A 54 -24.16 1.56 7.40
CA GLN A 54 -23.99 0.16 7.79
C GLN A 54 -22.96 -0.01 8.92
N LEU A 55 -22.35 1.09 9.38
CA LEU A 55 -21.31 1.10 10.40
C LEU A 55 -21.87 1.55 11.74
N SER A 56 -21.30 0.98 12.81
CA SER A 56 -21.58 1.41 14.17
C SER A 56 -20.69 2.62 14.51
N ASN A 57 -21.27 3.59 15.21
CA ASN A 57 -20.50 4.70 15.80
C ASN A 57 -19.87 4.31 17.15
N ASP A 58 -20.09 3.08 17.62
CA ASP A 58 -19.38 2.54 18.77
C ASP A 58 -18.24 1.62 18.30
N HIS A 59 -17.02 1.97 18.67
CA HIS A 59 -15.81 1.19 18.40
C HIS A 59 -15.83 -0.25 18.96
N ALA A 60 -16.72 -0.55 19.90
CA ALA A 60 -16.90 -1.89 20.47
C ALA A 60 -17.95 -2.74 19.72
N ASP A 61 -18.60 -2.19 18.69
CA ASP A 61 -19.71 -2.83 17.98
C ASP A 61 -19.56 -2.77 16.44
N GLY A 62 -20.26 -3.68 15.76
CA GLY A 62 -20.28 -3.75 14.31
C GLY A 62 -19.01 -4.34 13.68
N ILE A 63 -18.90 -4.20 12.35
CA ILE A 63 -17.88 -4.89 11.56
C ILE A 63 -16.46 -4.37 11.81
N LEU A 64 -16.32 -3.16 12.37
CA LEU A 64 -15.03 -2.52 12.68
C LEU A 64 -14.54 -2.84 14.10
N ALA A 65 -15.37 -3.45 14.94
CA ALA A 65 -15.07 -3.68 16.34
C ALA A 65 -13.80 -4.51 16.54
N GLY A 66 -12.93 -4.04 17.43
CA GLY A 66 -11.67 -4.72 17.78
C GLY A 66 -10.63 -4.76 16.66
N ARG A 67 -10.81 -4.01 15.57
CA ARG A 67 -9.88 -3.97 14.43
C ARG A 67 -8.96 -2.76 14.50
N THR A 68 -7.74 -2.93 14.02
CA THR A 68 -6.75 -1.86 13.87
C THR A 68 -6.92 -1.18 12.50
N PRO A 69 -7.15 0.15 12.46
CA PRO A 69 -7.22 0.89 11.20
C PRO A 69 -5.81 1.10 10.63
N VAL A 70 -5.59 0.56 9.43
CA VAL A 70 -4.32 0.69 8.70
C VAL A 70 -4.59 1.39 7.37
N LEU A 71 -4.00 2.56 7.18
CA LEU A 71 -4.00 3.31 5.93
C LEU A 71 -3.32 2.46 4.85
N SER A 72 -4.09 2.07 3.85
CA SER A 72 -3.61 1.32 2.72
C SER A 72 -2.96 2.27 1.71
N VAL A 73 -1.63 2.22 1.67
CA VAL A 73 -0.83 2.87 0.64
C VAL A 73 -0.41 1.81 -0.39
N GLY A 74 -0.53 2.14 -1.67
CA GLY A 74 -0.11 1.22 -2.73
C GLY A 74 -0.97 -0.03 -2.86
N SER A 75 -0.33 -1.20 -3.01
CA SER A 75 -1.04 -2.45 -3.37
C SER A 75 -2.09 -2.90 -2.36
N ASN A 76 -1.98 -2.51 -1.09
CA ASN A 76 -2.96 -2.84 -0.04
C ASN A 76 -4.32 -2.18 -0.25
N ARG A 77 -4.43 -1.21 -1.16
CA ARG A 77 -5.72 -0.63 -1.56
C ARG A 77 -6.57 -1.63 -2.35
N ALA A 78 -5.94 -2.59 -3.02
CA ALA A 78 -6.58 -3.47 -4.00
C ALA A 78 -7.14 -4.75 -3.37
N PRO A 79 -8.42 -5.10 -3.61
CA PRO A 79 -9.03 -6.33 -3.09
C PRO A 79 -8.28 -7.62 -3.43
N VAL A 80 -7.78 -7.78 -4.66
CA VAL A 80 -6.97 -8.94 -5.06
C VAL A 80 -5.73 -9.12 -4.19
N GLN A 81 -5.08 -8.02 -3.76
CA GLN A 81 -3.91 -8.09 -2.90
C GLN A 81 -4.29 -8.48 -1.48
N LEU A 82 -5.37 -7.91 -0.93
CA LEU A 82 -5.89 -8.28 0.39
C LEU A 82 -6.32 -9.75 0.42
N LEU A 83 -7.02 -10.23 -0.62
CA LEU A 83 -7.43 -11.62 -0.77
C LEU A 83 -6.23 -12.57 -0.83
N ARG A 84 -5.17 -12.18 -1.56
CA ARG A 84 -3.93 -12.95 -1.60
C ARG A 84 -3.26 -13.05 -0.22
N LYS A 85 -3.24 -11.96 0.56
CA LYS A 85 -2.59 -11.93 1.88
C LYS A 85 -3.35 -12.73 2.93
N PHE A 86 -4.67 -12.65 2.93
CA PHE A 86 -5.51 -13.16 4.02
C PHE A 86 -6.33 -14.40 3.66
N GLY A 87 -6.39 -14.76 2.38
CA GLY A 87 -7.05 -15.97 1.91
C GLY A 87 -8.57 -15.86 1.80
N MET A 88 -9.18 -16.93 1.29
CA MET A 88 -10.59 -16.96 0.92
C MET A 88 -11.54 -16.77 2.10
N ALA A 89 -11.16 -17.15 3.31
CA ALA A 89 -11.99 -17.01 4.51
C ALA A 89 -11.92 -15.60 5.14
N ALA A 90 -11.10 -14.70 4.60
CA ALA A 90 -10.90 -13.38 5.19
C ALA A 90 -12.17 -12.53 5.15
N THR A 91 -12.35 -11.74 6.19
CA THR A 91 -13.27 -10.59 6.23
C THR A 91 -12.46 -9.35 6.56
N VAL A 92 -12.39 -8.40 5.61
CA VAL A 92 -11.63 -7.15 5.73
C VAL A 92 -12.53 -5.99 5.33
N PRO A 93 -13.04 -5.21 6.31
CA PRO A 93 -13.71 -3.95 6.05
C PRO A 93 -12.69 -2.90 5.61
N VAL A 94 -13.06 -2.09 4.64
CA VAL A 94 -12.23 -1.02 4.11
C VAL A 94 -13.07 0.25 3.98
N THR A 95 -12.60 1.34 4.56
CA THR A 95 -13.31 2.63 4.57
C THR A 95 -12.50 3.72 3.86
N PRO A 96 -13.14 4.65 3.14
CA PRO A 96 -12.45 5.73 2.46
C PRO A 96 -11.84 6.73 3.45
N ALA A 97 -10.67 7.28 3.09
CA ALA A 97 -9.96 8.27 3.90
C ALA A 97 -9.19 9.26 3.03
N ARG A 98 -8.81 10.40 3.61
CA ARG A 98 -7.90 11.38 3.01
C ARG A 98 -6.65 11.49 3.86
N LEU A 99 -5.48 11.53 3.22
CA LEU A 99 -4.21 11.84 3.86
C LEU A 99 -3.80 13.26 3.45
N HIS A 100 -3.60 14.12 4.44
CA HIS A 100 -3.24 15.52 4.27
C HIS A 100 -1.72 15.73 4.38
N ASP A 101 -1.23 16.77 3.71
CA ASP A 101 0.16 17.24 3.72
C ASP A 101 1.20 16.17 3.35
N CYS A 102 0.76 15.14 2.62
CA CYS A 102 1.59 14.10 2.07
C CYS A 102 1.21 13.85 0.62
N ASP A 103 2.18 13.37 -0.14
CA ASP A 103 1.92 12.69 -1.42
C ASP A 103 2.27 11.20 -1.28
N ILE A 104 1.81 10.38 -2.23
CA ILE A 104 2.26 9.01 -2.40
C ILE A 104 3.30 8.97 -3.51
N VAL A 105 4.50 8.54 -3.16
CA VAL A 105 5.67 8.55 -4.04
C VAL A 105 6.28 7.15 -4.14
N HIS A 106 7.06 6.89 -5.17
CA HIS A 106 7.80 5.64 -5.33
C HIS A 106 8.87 5.51 -4.26
N ALA A 107 8.91 4.38 -3.56
CA ALA A 107 10.01 4.06 -2.66
C ALA A 107 11.28 3.70 -3.46
N ALA A 108 12.46 4.00 -2.94
CA ALA A 108 13.74 3.60 -3.54
C ALA A 108 14.07 2.12 -3.25
N ILE A 109 13.09 1.25 -3.49
CA ILE A 109 13.14 -0.19 -3.21
C ILE A 109 12.65 -0.92 -4.47
N LEU A 110 13.17 -2.12 -4.69
CA LEU A 110 12.61 -3.06 -5.67
C LEU A 110 11.96 -4.21 -4.90
N GLY A 111 10.63 -4.25 -4.85
CA GLY A 111 9.89 -5.23 -4.05
C GLY A 111 10.06 -6.65 -4.59
N TYR A 112 9.61 -7.66 -3.84
CA TYR A 112 9.69 -9.08 -4.23
C TYR A 112 9.12 -9.37 -5.64
N TYR A 113 8.04 -8.68 -6.04
CA TYR A 113 7.47 -8.80 -7.38
C TYR A 113 8.23 -8.03 -8.46
N ALA A 114 9.38 -7.41 -8.14
CA ALA A 114 10.10 -6.44 -8.95
C ALA A 114 9.26 -5.21 -9.39
N ALA A 115 8.22 -4.88 -8.63
CA ALA A 115 7.57 -3.58 -8.68
C ALA A 115 8.41 -2.54 -7.94
N VAL A 116 8.33 -1.27 -8.35
CA VAL A 116 8.80 -0.16 -7.52
C VAL A 116 7.63 0.26 -6.62
N PRO A 117 7.63 -0.14 -5.32
CA PRO A 117 6.48 0.09 -4.48
C PRO A 117 6.41 1.58 -4.09
N CYS A 118 5.47 1.94 -3.22
CA CYS A 118 5.29 3.33 -2.82
C CYS A 118 5.22 3.49 -1.30
N THR A 119 5.30 4.74 -0.87
CA THR A 119 5.19 5.18 0.53
C THR A 119 4.59 6.59 0.55
N ALA A 120 4.05 6.99 1.69
CA ALA A 120 3.75 8.41 1.92
C ALA A 120 5.06 9.20 2.03
N PHE A 121 5.04 10.46 1.59
CA PHE A 121 6.14 11.40 1.71
C PHE A 121 5.63 12.81 1.98
N PRO A 122 6.28 13.62 2.85
CA PRO A 122 5.83 14.96 3.17
C PRO A 122 5.67 15.84 1.93
N SER A 123 4.50 16.43 1.77
CA SER A 123 4.18 17.36 0.68
C SER A 123 3.11 18.35 1.17
N PRO A 124 3.51 19.45 1.84
CA PRO A 124 2.57 20.43 2.39
C PRO A 124 1.57 20.94 1.34
N GLY A 125 0.29 20.92 1.69
CA GLY A 125 -0.84 21.31 0.83
C GLY A 125 -1.31 20.23 -0.14
N THR A 126 -0.62 19.09 -0.25
CA THR A 126 -1.10 17.95 -1.04
C THR A 126 -2.11 17.14 -0.25
N VAL A 127 -3.18 16.69 -0.90
CA VAL A 127 -4.17 15.79 -0.29
C VAL A 127 -4.43 14.59 -1.19
N VAL A 128 -4.36 13.39 -0.61
CA VAL A 128 -4.51 12.12 -1.34
C VAL A 128 -5.74 11.37 -0.83
N THR A 129 -6.60 10.93 -1.75
CA THR A 129 -7.70 10.02 -1.44
C THR A 129 -7.21 8.58 -1.43
N LEU A 130 -7.35 7.92 -0.28
CA LEU A 130 -6.90 6.56 0.00
C LEU A 130 -8.03 5.77 0.67
N ASN A 131 -7.70 4.60 1.20
CA ASN A 131 -8.60 3.83 2.05
C ASN A 131 -7.87 3.27 3.26
N VAL A 132 -8.64 2.90 4.28
CA VAL A 132 -8.17 2.32 5.54
C VAL A 132 -8.71 0.89 5.60
N ALA A 133 -7.80 -0.09 5.66
CA ALA A 133 -8.16 -1.47 5.94
C ALA A 133 -8.25 -1.69 7.46
N TRP A 134 -9.34 -2.26 7.91
CA TRP A 134 -9.59 -2.56 9.32
C TRP A 134 -9.21 -4.02 9.59
N LEU A 135 -8.04 -4.22 10.19
CA LEU A 135 -7.43 -5.53 10.35
C LEU A 135 -7.72 -6.08 11.76
N ASP A 136 -8.16 -7.33 11.85
CA ASP A 136 -8.11 -8.03 13.13
C ASP A 136 -6.65 -8.37 13.52
N ALA A 137 -6.44 -8.91 14.72
CA ALA A 137 -5.11 -9.16 15.24
C ALA A 137 -4.29 -10.13 14.37
N GLU A 138 -4.91 -11.18 13.81
CA GLU A 138 -4.22 -12.15 12.96
C GLU A 138 -3.86 -11.53 11.60
N GLN A 139 -4.81 -10.79 11.01
CA GLN A 139 -4.59 -10.03 9.78
C GLN A 139 -3.49 -8.98 9.94
N LEU A 140 -3.42 -8.30 11.08
CA LEU A 140 -2.39 -7.29 11.35
C LEU A 140 -0.98 -7.92 11.39
N VAL A 141 -0.82 -9.05 12.09
CA VAL A 141 0.44 -9.80 12.12
C VAL A 141 0.84 -10.26 10.71
N GLN A 142 -0.12 -10.77 9.94
CA GLN A 142 0.14 -11.19 8.56
C GLN A 142 0.49 -10.00 7.65
N MET A 143 -0.17 -8.87 7.82
CA MET A 143 0.14 -7.63 7.09
C MET A 143 1.59 -7.23 7.35
N HIS A 144 1.98 -7.18 8.62
CA HIS A 144 3.34 -6.81 8.99
C HIS A 144 4.42 -7.71 8.38
N ARG A 145 4.19 -9.04 8.34
CA ARG A 145 5.10 -9.98 7.66
C ARG A 145 5.27 -9.64 6.19
N THR A 146 4.16 -9.37 5.50
CA THR A 146 4.18 -9.07 4.06
C THR A 146 4.75 -7.69 3.72
N GLU A 147 4.74 -6.75 4.66
CA GLU A 147 5.40 -5.44 4.52
C GLU A 147 6.89 -5.49 4.91
N GLY A 148 7.38 -6.63 5.40
CA GLY A 148 8.79 -6.80 5.78
C GLY A 148 9.22 -5.77 6.82
N ILE A 149 8.46 -5.63 7.91
CA ILE A 149 8.77 -4.68 8.99
C ILE A 149 10.24 -4.78 9.42
N GLY A 150 10.91 -3.64 9.57
CA GLY A 150 12.31 -3.63 10.01
C GLY A 150 13.31 -3.87 8.88
N VAL A 151 12.85 -4.24 7.69
CA VAL A 151 13.68 -4.40 6.50
C VAL A 151 13.23 -3.44 5.40
N ALA A 152 12.01 -3.58 4.89
CA ALA A 152 11.48 -2.75 3.82
C ALA A 152 10.71 -1.53 4.35
N TYR A 153 9.85 -1.75 5.34
CA TYR A 153 9.00 -0.71 5.91
C TYR A 153 9.09 -0.67 7.44
N ASP A 154 8.77 0.47 8.01
CA ASP A 154 8.49 0.63 9.44
C ASP A 154 6.98 0.77 9.65
N PHE A 155 6.46 0.22 10.74
CA PHE A 155 5.07 0.46 11.16
C PHE A 155 4.98 1.79 11.88
N VAL A 156 4.02 2.63 11.48
CA VAL A 156 3.93 4.01 11.95
C VAL A 156 2.49 4.39 12.26
N GLN A 157 2.30 5.31 13.20
CA GLN A 157 1.04 5.99 13.40
C GLN A 157 1.02 7.25 12.52
N MET A 158 0.13 7.26 11.53
CA MET A 158 -0.02 8.36 10.57
C MET A 158 -0.64 9.58 11.25
N GLN A 159 -0.18 10.78 10.88
CA GLN A 159 -0.85 12.04 11.19
C GLN A 159 -1.60 12.56 9.96
N GLY A 160 -2.55 13.47 10.17
CA GLY A 160 -3.28 14.10 9.07
C GLY A 160 -4.17 13.14 8.27
N VAL A 161 -4.64 12.05 8.87
CA VAL A 161 -5.64 11.16 8.26
C VAL A 161 -7.04 11.60 8.68
N THR A 162 -7.91 11.81 7.70
CA THR A 162 -9.33 12.10 7.90
C THR A 162 -10.15 10.96 7.31
N HIS A 163 -10.97 10.30 8.11
CA HIS A 163 -11.97 9.35 7.60
C HIS A 163 -13.04 10.11 6.82
N GLN A 164 -13.45 9.59 5.66
CA GLN A 164 -14.56 10.18 4.91
C GLN A 164 -15.93 9.72 5.43
N PHE A 165 -15.96 8.62 6.18
CA PHE A 165 -17.10 8.23 6.99
C PHE A 165 -16.95 8.79 8.41
N ASN A 166 -18.07 9.08 9.06
CA ASN A 166 -18.18 9.49 10.44
C ASN A 166 -17.92 8.27 11.35
N LEU A 167 -16.66 8.08 11.71
CA LEU A 167 -16.19 6.95 12.51
C LEU A 167 -15.62 7.46 13.85
N PRO A 168 -15.54 6.59 14.87
CA PRO A 168 -14.81 6.91 16.09
C PRO A 168 -13.40 7.39 15.78
N VAL A 169 -12.95 8.42 16.50
CA VAL A 169 -11.59 8.93 16.35
C VAL A 169 -10.61 7.92 16.94
N LEU A 170 -9.91 7.21 16.06
CA LEU A 170 -8.89 6.23 16.41
C LEU A 170 -7.56 6.61 15.75
N PRO A 171 -6.41 6.27 16.36
CA PRO A 171 -5.13 6.37 15.67
C PRO A 171 -5.15 5.52 14.40
N VAL A 172 -4.79 6.11 13.26
CA VAL A 172 -4.62 5.37 12.00
C VAL A 172 -3.15 5.02 11.83
N PHE A 173 -2.88 3.77 11.51
CA PHE A 173 -1.52 3.28 11.30
C PHE A 173 -1.19 3.15 9.81
N GLY A 174 0.07 2.92 9.48
CA GLY A 174 0.54 2.73 8.11
C GLY A 174 1.94 2.17 8.06
N TYR A 175 2.50 2.13 6.86
CA TYR A 175 3.85 1.62 6.61
C TYR A 175 4.67 2.68 5.87
N ALA A 176 5.83 3.04 6.43
CA ALA A 176 6.74 4.01 5.85
C ALA A 176 8.01 3.32 5.35
N ALA A 177 8.42 3.57 4.10
CA ALA A 177 9.58 2.91 3.53
C ALA A 177 10.88 3.34 4.23
N ARG A 178 11.70 2.37 4.65
CA ARG A 178 12.97 2.62 5.36
C ARG A 178 14.08 3.15 4.46
N ALA A 179 14.08 2.70 3.20
CA ALA A 179 15.14 3.02 2.25
C ALA A 179 15.07 4.47 1.74
N GLY A 180 13.98 5.20 2.01
CA GLY A 180 13.68 6.49 1.39
C GLY A 180 12.96 6.32 0.04
N VAL A 181 12.91 7.40 -0.74
CA VAL A 181 12.09 7.50 -1.96
C VAL A 181 12.92 7.72 -3.20
N LEU A 182 12.38 7.29 -4.33
CA LEU A 182 13.04 7.35 -5.64
C LEU A 182 13.16 8.81 -6.11
N ASP A 183 14.35 9.21 -6.53
CA ASP A 183 14.59 10.50 -7.18
C ASP A 183 14.08 10.48 -8.63
N CYS A 184 13.11 11.34 -8.97
CA CYS A 184 12.67 11.52 -10.35
C CYS A 184 13.69 12.30 -11.21
N GLY A 185 14.64 12.99 -10.57
CA GLY A 185 15.63 13.87 -11.17
C GLY A 185 15.75 15.16 -10.37
N GLY A 186 16.98 15.67 -10.22
CA GLY A 186 17.23 16.92 -9.52
C GLY A 186 17.17 16.83 -8.00
N GLY A 187 17.07 15.62 -7.42
CA GLY A 187 16.94 15.44 -5.98
C GLY A 187 15.50 15.57 -5.48
N GLU A 188 14.52 15.34 -6.34
CA GLU A 188 13.09 15.49 -6.05
C GLU A 188 12.39 14.11 -6.00
N PRO A 189 11.45 13.88 -5.07
CA PRO A 189 10.69 12.63 -5.01
C PRO A 189 9.87 12.35 -6.27
N ALA A 190 9.79 11.08 -6.67
CA ALA A 190 8.93 10.63 -7.76
C ALA A 190 7.51 10.30 -7.29
N GLY A 191 6.54 11.18 -7.56
CA GLY A 191 5.12 10.94 -7.29
C GLY A 191 4.57 9.70 -8.03
N LEU A 192 3.64 8.98 -7.42
CA LEU A 192 3.00 7.81 -8.05
C LEU A 192 1.82 8.26 -8.91
N ALA A 193 1.95 8.13 -10.24
CA ALA A 193 0.91 8.57 -11.19
C ALA A 193 -0.44 7.87 -10.99
N ALA A 194 -0.43 6.60 -10.57
CA ALA A 194 -1.62 5.77 -10.42
C ALA A 194 -2.53 6.18 -9.24
N ILE A 195 -2.07 7.05 -8.33
CA ILE A 195 -2.88 7.56 -7.22
C ILE A 195 -3.06 9.07 -7.44
N PRO A 196 -4.29 9.54 -7.69
CA PRO A 196 -4.55 10.97 -7.86
C PRO A 196 -4.39 11.71 -6.53
N ALA A 197 -3.94 12.96 -6.61
CA ALA A 197 -3.77 13.84 -5.46
C ALA A 197 -4.12 15.27 -5.85
N GLU A 198 -4.77 15.99 -4.94
CA GLU A 198 -5.01 17.42 -5.04
C GLU A 198 -3.77 18.18 -4.59
N GLY A 199 -3.41 19.26 -5.28
CA GLY A 199 -2.26 20.09 -4.89
C GLY A 199 -0.91 19.34 -4.95
N ARG A 200 -0.79 18.33 -5.82
CA ARG A 200 0.46 17.56 -6.00
C ARG A 200 1.60 18.48 -6.45
N ARG A 201 2.75 18.33 -5.78
CA ARG A 201 3.96 19.13 -6.02
C ARG A 201 5.02 18.38 -6.82
N PHE A 202 5.05 17.05 -6.71
CA PHE A 202 6.10 16.22 -7.30
C PHE A 202 5.75 15.78 -8.72
N GLN A 203 6.79 15.64 -9.54
CA GLN A 203 6.65 14.99 -10.84
C GLN A 203 6.21 13.54 -10.64
N THR A 204 5.21 13.11 -11.40
CA THR A 204 4.71 11.74 -11.32
C THR A 204 5.39 10.83 -12.33
N LEU A 205 5.66 9.60 -11.91
CA LEU A 205 6.06 8.49 -12.78
C LEU A 205 4.99 7.39 -12.73
N ASP A 206 4.77 6.72 -13.86
CA ASP A 206 4.11 5.40 -13.84
C ASP A 206 5.11 4.29 -13.45
N GLN A 207 4.64 3.05 -13.31
CA GLN A 207 5.51 1.93 -12.93
C GLN A 207 6.63 1.65 -13.93
N HIS A 208 6.38 1.82 -15.22
CA HIS A 208 7.40 1.58 -16.24
C HIS A 208 8.50 2.64 -16.19
N GLN A 209 8.10 3.90 -16.04
CA GLN A 209 9.00 5.04 -15.86
C GLN A 209 9.78 4.92 -14.55
N ALA A 210 9.13 4.56 -13.45
CA ALA A 210 9.80 4.34 -12.17
C ALA A 210 10.82 3.19 -12.23
N ALA A 211 10.48 2.05 -12.84
CA ALA A 211 11.41 0.93 -13.04
C ALA A 211 12.60 1.33 -13.95
N THR A 212 12.35 2.13 -14.98
CA THR A 212 13.40 2.66 -15.87
C THR A 212 14.32 3.61 -15.10
N ARG A 213 13.77 4.54 -14.33
CA ARG A 213 14.53 5.49 -13.49
C ARG A 213 15.36 4.76 -12.44
N LEU A 214 14.78 3.75 -11.80
CA LEU A 214 15.46 2.88 -10.85
C LEU A 214 16.68 2.20 -11.50
N ARG A 215 16.52 1.60 -12.69
CA ARG A 215 17.66 0.99 -13.43
C ARG A 215 18.75 2.00 -13.73
N GLN A 216 18.39 3.22 -14.14
CA GLN A 216 19.34 4.30 -14.41
C GLN A 216 20.14 4.68 -13.16
N LEU A 217 19.46 4.92 -12.03
CA LEU A 217 20.10 5.27 -10.76
C LEU A 217 21.00 4.14 -10.25
N ALA A 218 20.54 2.89 -10.36
CA ALA A 218 21.32 1.71 -10.00
C ALA A 218 22.44 1.36 -11.00
N LYS A 219 22.65 2.18 -12.04
CA LYS A 219 23.67 2.00 -13.10
C LYS A 219 23.62 0.62 -13.74
N ILE A 220 22.41 0.14 -14.02
CA ILE A 220 22.17 -1.13 -14.69
C ILE A 220 22.18 -0.87 -16.20
N ASP A 221 23.39 -0.91 -16.76
CA ASP A 221 23.64 -0.75 -18.19
C ASP A 221 23.83 -2.12 -18.84
N ASP A 222 22.72 -2.71 -19.27
CA ASP A 222 22.69 -4.00 -19.96
C ASP A 222 21.60 -4.02 -21.03
N ASN A 223 21.63 -5.06 -21.88
CA ASN A 223 20.70 -5.21 -23.00
C ASN A 223 19.39 -5.90 -22.62
N ARG A 224 19.09 -6.10 -21.32
CA ARG A 224 17.83 -6.75 -20.91
C ARG A 224 16.67 -5.82 -21.18
N THR A 225 15.64 -6.37 -21.83
CA THR A 225 14.32 -5.77 -21.87
C THR A 225 13.77 -5.61 -20.45
N MET A 226 12.82 -4.69 -20.24
CA MET A 226 12.21 -4.53 -18.92
C MET A 226 11.55 -5.83 -18.42
N ALA A 227 10.97 -6.63 -19.31
CA ALA A 227 10.36 -7.90 -18.94
C ALA A 227 11.40 -8.94 -18.46
N GLN A 228 12.56 -9.02 -19.13
CA GLN A 228 13.67 -9.87 -18.67
C GLN A 228 14.23 -9.39 -17.34
N PHE A 229 14.44 -8.08 -17.20
CA PHE A 229 14.88 -7.50 -15.93
C PHE A 229 13.92 -7.85 -14.79
N ILE A 230 12.61 -7.70 -14.98
CA ILE A 230 11.61 -8.08 -13.98
C ILE A 230 11.69 -9.57 -13.64
N ALA A 231 11.73 -10.44 -14.65
CA ALA A 231 11.80 -11.89 -14.45
C ALA A 231 13.05 -12.29 -13.65
N ASP A 232 14.21 -11.72 -13.98
CA ASP A 232 15.47 -11.97 -13.25
C ASP A 232 15.36 -11.51 -11.79
N MET A 233 14.82 -10.31 -11.54
CA MET A 233 14.69 -9.76 -10.18
C MET A 233 13.65 -10.52 -9.32
N GLN A 234 12.66 -11.13 -9.96
CA GLN A 234 11.71 -12.03 -9.30
C GLN A 234 12.35 -13.38 -8.94
N ALA A 235 13.26 -13.89 -9.78
CA ALA A 235 13.91 -15.18 -9.58
C ALA A 235 15.15 -15.12 -8.66
N ASP A 236 15.86 -13.99 -8.63
CA ASP A 236 17.16 -13.84 -7.96
C ASP A 236 17.12 -12.74 -6.90
N LYS A 237 16.90 -13.15 -5.64
CA LYS A 237 16.90 -12.25 -4.48
C LYS A 237 18.26 -11.55 -4.29
N PRO A 238 19.43 -12.23 -4.28
CA PRO A 238 20.73 -11.55 -4.23
C PRO A 238 20.93 -10.47 -5.29
N ALA A 239 20.52 -10.72 -6.53
CA ALA A 239 20.60 -9.72 -7.58
C ALA A 239 19.68 -8.52 -7.31
N ARG A 240 18.47 -8.77 -6.81
CA ARG A 240 17.52 -7.72 -6.41
C ARG A 240 18.04 -6.88 -5.24
N ASP A 241 18.63 -7.52 -4.23
CA ASP A 241 19.25 -6.86 -3.08
C ASP A 241 20.44 -5.99 -3.52
N ALA A 242 21.24 -6.46 -4.49
CA ALA A 242 22.34 -5.67 -5.07
C ALA A 242 21.84 -4.43 -5.82
N VAL A 243 20.66 -4.50 -6.46
CA VAL A 243 20.03 -3.31 -7.06
C VAL A 243 19.62 -2.31 -5.98
N ILE A 244 18.97 -2.77 -4.91
CA ILE A 244 18.55 -1.93 -3.78
C ILE A 244 19.77 -1.24 -3.15
N GLU A 245 20.88 -1.96 -2.99
CA GLU A 245 22.13 -1.41 -2.46
C GLU A 245 22.64 -0.24 -3.31
N ARG A 246 22.62 -0.39 -4.64
CA ARG A 246 23.07 0.66 -5.57
C ARG A 246 22.17 1.89 -5.59
N LEU A 247 20.90 1.76 -5.18
CA LEU A 247 19.96 2.87 -5.09
C LEU A 247 20.19 3.75 -3.85
N ARG A 248 20.73 3.18 -2.78
CA ARG A 248 20.84 3.86 -1.46
C ARG A 248 21.44 5.27 -1.53
N PRO A 249 22.52 5.54 -2.29
CA PRO A 249 23.09 6.90 -2.37
C PRO A 249 22.18 7.94 -3.03
N TYR A 250 21.17 7.50 -3.77
CA TYR A 250 20.23 8.34 -4.51
C TYR A 250 18.85 8.44 -3.84
N ALA A 251 18.63 7.68 -2.77
CA ALA A 251 17.35 7.66 -2.09
C ALA A 251 17.17 8.93 -1.25
N ILE A 252 16.01 9.57 -1.40
CA ILE A 252 15.67 10.79 -0.69
C ILE A 252 14.98 10.40 0.63
N GLN A 253 15.49 10.90 1.75
CA GLN A 253 14.90 10.67 3.07
C GLN A 253 13.89 11.77 3.41
N PRO A 254 12.73 11.44 4.01
CA PRO A 254 11.79 12.45 4.46
C PRO A 254 12.39 13.26 5.62
N GLN A 255 12.19 14.57 5.61
CA GLN A 255 12.50 15.44 6.74
C GLN A 255 11.25 15.66 7.57
N ASN A 256 11.33 15.42 8.88
CA ASN A 256 10.21 15.58 9.83
C ASN A 256 8.90 14.93 9.34
N PRO A 257 8.92 13.60 9.10
CA PRO A 257 7.75 12.93 8.56
C PRO A 257 6.51 13.09 9.48
N PRO A 258 5.30 13.29 8.93
CA PRO A 258 4.06 13.41 9.70
C PRO A 258 3.54 12.04 10.14
N TRP A 259 4.40 11.24 10.76
CA TRP A 259 4.07 9.95 11.35
C TRP A 259 5.04 9.60 12.47
N HIS A 260 4.56 8.81 13.43
CA HIS A 260 5.35 8.37 14.58
C HIS A 260 5.64 6.88 14.51
N LEU A 261 6.92 6.51 14.58
CA LEU A 261 7.35 5.12 14.59
C LEU A 261 6.67 4.34 15.72
N GLN A 262 6.16 3.16 15.38
CA GLN A 262 5.59 2.22 16.34
C GLN A 262 6.51 1.00 16.41
N THR A 263 6.88 0.61 17.64
CA THR A 263 7.72 -0.58 17.83
C THR A 263 6.87 -1.83 17.69
N VAL A 264 7.24 -2.70 16.76
CA VAL A 264 6.59 -3.99 16.54
C VAL A 264 7.68 -5.07 16.52
N THR A 265 7.46 -6.16 17.25
CA THR A 265 8.33 -7.34 17.22
C THR A 265 7.60 -8.46 16.49
N ILE A 266 8.26 -9.09 15.52
CA ILE A 266 7.68 -10.16 14.70
C ILE A 266 8.71 -11.27 14.54
N ASP A 267 8.28 -12.48 14.86
CA ASP A 267 9.09 -13.68 14.65
C ASP A 267 9.02 -14.14 13.18
N GLY A 268 10.15 -14.61 12.65
CA GLY A 268 10.21 -15.32 11.37
C GLY A 268 10.16 -14.45 10.10
N ILE A 269 10.69 -13.23 10.15
CA ILE A 269 10.63 -12.29 9.01
C ILE A 269 11.37 -12.77 7.76
N ASP A 270 12.43 -13.57 7.94
CA ASP A 270 13.27 -14.08 6.85
C ASP A 270 12.51 -14.99 5.87
N ALA A 271 11.38 -15.57 6.29
CA ALA A 271 10.57 -16.43 5.43
C ALA A 271 9.75 -15.64 4.37
N TYR A 272 9.73 -14.31 4.44
CA TYR A 272 8.85 -13.44 3.64
C TYR A 272 9.58 -12.39 2.80
N LEU A 273 10.93 -12.36 2.82
CA LEU A 273 11.81 -11.43 2.09
C LEU A 273 12.53 -12.12 0.92
#